data_AF-A0A6B2LUP5-F1
#
_entry.id   AF-A0A6B2LUP5-F1
#
_cell.length_a   1.000
_cell.length_b   1.000
_cell.length_c   1.000
_cell.angle_alpha   90.00
_cell.angle_beta   90.00
_cell.angle_gamma   90.00
#
_symmetry.space_group_name_H-M   'P 1'
#
loop_
_entity.id
_entity.type
_entity.pdbx_description
1 polymer ?
#
loop_
_entity_poly.entity_id
_entity_poly.type
_entity_poly.pdbx_seq_one_letter_code
_entity_poly.pdbx_strand_id
1 'polypeptide(L)'
;MEYIELGSLYDFLSKANPPSKLLSPRAKQPPPIFSGLSWAFRMRVCHDIASCMSFLHSVEPPLIHRDLKSPNILLASTVYTAQEVAKVSDFGITNK
;
A
#
# COMPACT_ATOMS: atom_id res chain seq x y z
N MET A 1 0.95 18.20 0.00
CA MET A 1 1.15 16.73 -0.06
C MET A 1 2.18 16.41 1.00
N GLU A 2 1.82 15.63 2.02
CA GLU A 2 2.77 15.20 3.06
C GLU A 2 3.77 14.21 2.42
N TYR A 3 5.05 14.35 2.74
CA TYR A 3 6.07 13.42 2.26
C TYR A 3 5.93 12.09 3.00
N ILE A 4 5.80 10.98 2.26
CA ILE A 4 5.66 9.64 2.82
C ILE A 4 6.91 8.82 2.47
N GLU A 5 7.75 8.61 3.48
CA GLU A 5 9.12 8.08 3.35
C GLU A 5 9.18 6.66 2.77
N LEU A 6 8.17 5.82 3.03
CA LEU A 6 8.19 4.40 2.61
C LEU A 6 7.74 4.20 1.16
N GLY A 7 7.27 5.25 0.48
CA GLY A 7 6.75 5.17 -0.88
C GLY A 7 5.41 4.42 -0.98
N SER A 8 5.13 3.85 -2.14
CA SER A 8 3.88 3.15 -2.39
C SER A 8 3.89 1.72 -1.84
N LEU A 9 2.71 1.17 -1.57
CA LEU A 9 2.53 -0.24 -1.23
C LEU A 9 3.05 -1.14 -2.36
N TYR A 10 2.93 -0.71 -3.62
CA TYR A 10 3.52 -1.42 -4.75
C TYR A 10 5.04 -1.51 -4.62
N ASP A 11 5.73 -0.41 -4.32
CA ASP A 11 7.19 -0.39 -4.16
C ASP A 11 7.62 -1.29 -3.00
N PHE A 12 6.89 -1.23 -1.89
CA PHE A 12 7.16 -2.04 -0.72
C PHE A 12 7.04 -3.55 -1.03
N LEU A 13 5.96 -3.95 -1.69
CA LEU A 13 5.73 -5.34 -2.09
C LEU A 13 6.74 -5.80 -3.16
N SER A 14 7.13 -4.91 -4.07
CA SER A 14 8.10 -5.20 -5.14
C SER A 14 9.52 -5.35 -4.61
N LYS A 15 9.94 -4.52 -3.65
CA LYS A 15 11.23 -4.66 -2.96
C LYS A 15 11.31 -5.96 -2.15
N ALA A 16 10.18 -6.43 -1.62
CA ALA A 16 10.09 -7.73 -0.96
C ALA A 16 10.23 -8.93 -1.94
N ASN A 17 10.25 -8.70 -3.26
CA ASN A 17 10.45 -9.73 -4.28
C ASN A 17 11.45 -9.28 -5.36
N PRO A 18 12.77 -9.35 -5.11
CA PRO A 18 13.75 -9.00 -6.11
C PRO A 18 13.56 -9.86 -7.37
N PRO A 19 13.70 -9.29 -8.59
CA PRO A 19 13.53 -10.04 -9.82
C PRO A 19 14.49 -11.23 -9.86
N SER A 20 13.98 -12.39 -10.26
CA SER A 20 14.70 -13.68 -10.28
C SER A 20 16.06 -13.65 -10.98
N LYS A 21 16.28 -12.70 -11.90
CA LYS A 21 17.56 -12.47 -12.58
C LYS A 21 18.70 -11.97 -11.67
N LEU A 22 18.40 -11.45 -10.48
CA LEU A 22 19.39 -11.03 -9.49
C LEU A 22 19.74 -12.13 -8.48
N LEU A 23 19.00 -13.25 -8.49
CA LEU A 23 19.27 -14.38 -7.63
C LEU A 23 20.31 -15.29 -8.29
N SER A 24 21.41 -15.55 -7.60
CA SER A 24 22.38 -16.54 -8.06
C SER A 24 21.71 -17.92 -8.15
N PRO A 25 22.08 -18.79 -9.11
CA PRO A 25 21.50 -20.14 -9.26
C PRO A 25 21.61 -21.04 -8.02
N ARG A 26 22.40 -20.60 -7.02
CA ARG A 26 22.72 -21.33 -5.79
C ARG A 26 21.92 -20.85 -4.57
N ALA A 27 21.16 -19.76 -4.68
CA ALA A 27 20.27 -19.33 -3.62
C ALA A 27 19.06 -20.27 -3.58
N LYS A 28 18.90 -21.02 -2.47
CA LYS A 28 17.65 -21.70 -2.13
C LYS A 28 16.51 -20.71 -2.37
N GLN A 29 15.48 -21.09 -3.12
CA GLN A 29 14.37 -20.19 -3.47
C GLN A 29 13.96 -19.39 -2.23
N PRO A 30 13.95 -18.04 -2.27
CA PRO A 30 13.51 -17.26 -1.14
C PRO A 30 12.06 -17.66 -0.80
N PRO A 31 11.71 -17.77 0.49
CA PRO A 31 10.34 -18.10 0.88
C PRO A 31 9.39 -17.10 0.23
N PRO A 32 8.17 -17.52 -0.16
CA PRO A 32 7.24 -16.67 -0.87
C PRO A 32 7.05 -15.32 -0.16
N ILE A 33 7.28 -14.26 -0.93
CA ILE A 33 7.11 -12.79 -0.82
C ILE A 33 6.22 -12.26 0.32
N PHE A 34 5.26 -13.06 0.77
CA PHE A 34 4.41 -12.81 1.93
C PHE A 34 5.14 -12.87 3.28
N SER A 35 6.39 -13.33 3.32
CA SER A 35 7.19 -13.41 4.56
C SER A 35 7.60 -12.05 5.14
N GLY A 36 7.54 -10.97 4.35
CA GLY A 36 7.95 -9.62 4.81
C GLY A 36 6.87 -8.81 5.55
N LEU A 37 5.60 -9.19 5.43
CA LEU A 37 4.48 -8.47 6.05
C LEU A 37 3.65 -9.41 6.91
N SER A 38 3.65 -9.17 8.22
CA SER A 38 2.80 -9.89 9.16
C SER A 38 1.32 -9.74 8.78
N TRP A 39 0.51 -10.76 9.06
CA TRP A 39 -0.93 -10.71 8.79
C TRP A 39 -1.59 -9.50 9.49
N ALA A 40 -1.17 -9.22 10.72
CA ALA A 40 -1.64 -8.08 11.49
C ALA A 40 -1.40 -6.75 10.77
N PHE A 41 -0.21 -6.57 10.15
CA PHE A 41 0.08 -5.35 9.39
C PHE A 41 -0.81 -5.22 8.16
N ARG A 42 -1.06 -6.32 7.44
CA ARG A 42 -1.96 -6.32 6.26
C ARG A 42 -3.37 -5.89 6.63
N MET A 43 -3.89 -6.42 7.74
CA MET A 43 -5.21 -6.04 8.24
C MET A 43 -5.28 -4.54 8.59
N ARG A 44 -4.19 -3.97 9.14
CA ARG A 44 -4.11 -2.54 9.42
C ARG A 44 -4.12 -1.69 8.15
N VAL A 45 -3.34 -2.07 7.14
CA VAL A 45 -3.36 -1.42 5.82
C VAL A 45 -4.76 -1.48 5.20
N CYS A 46 -5.41 -2.64 5.21
CA CYS A 46 -6.78 -2.78 4.69
C CYS A 46 -7.79 -1.93 5.46
N HIS A 47 -7.65 -1.84 6.78
CA HIS A 47 -8.52 -1.03 7.63
C HIS A 47 -8.40 0.46 7.28
N ASP A 48 -7.19 0.99 7.12
CA ASP A 48 -6.96 2.39 6.78
C ASP A 48 -7.51 2.73 5.37
N ILE A 49 -7.30 1.84 4.40
CA ILE A 49 -7.88 1.97 3.05
C ILE A 49 -9.41 1.99 3.12
N ALA A 50 -10.02 1.04 3.83
CA ALA A 50 -11.47 0.95 3.95
C ALA A 50 -12.07 2.16 4.66
N SER A 51 -11.40 2.66 5.70
CA SER A 51 -11.82 3.87 6.44
C SER A 51 -11.79 5.10 5.52
N CYS A 52 -10.74 5.27 4.73
CA CYS A 52 -10.64 6.35 3.75
C CYS A 52 -11.72 6.24 2.66
N MET A 53 -11.93 5.05 2.08
CA MET A 53 -12.97 4.84 1.07
C MET A 53 -14.37 5.07 1.65
N SER A 54 -14.63 4.66 2.90
CA SER A 54 -15.88 4.94 3.58
C SER A 54 -16.10 6.44 3.76
N PHE A 55 -15.06 7.19 4.10
CA PHE A 55 -15.12 8.66 4.18
C PHE A 55 -15.43 9.27 2.80
N LEU A 56 -14.69 8.90 1.76
CA LEU A 56 -14.90 9.41 0.40
C LEU A 56 -16.31 9.15 -0.12
N HIS A 57 -16.89 7.98 0.19
CA HIS A 57 -18.25 7.65 -0.22
C HIS A 57 -19.33 8.33 0.63
N SER A 58 -18.99 8.87 1.81
CA SER A 58 -19.94 9.53 2.71
C SER A 58 -20.18 11.01 2.41
N VAL A 59 -19.32 11.64 1.59
CA VAL A 59 -19.49 13.04 1.17
C VAL A 59 -20.57 13.18 0.10
N GLU A 60 -21.15 14.38 -0.06
CA GLU A 60 -22.19 14.65 -1.06
C GLU A 60 -21.72 15.73 -2.05
N PRO A 61 -21.64 15.44 -3.37
CA PRO A 61 -21.87 14.14 -3.98
C PRO A 61 -20.76 13.13 -3.64
N PRO A 62 -21.05 11.81 -3.59
CA PRO A 62 -20.05 10.79 -3.27
C PRO A 62 -18.80 10.87 -4.15
N LEU A 63 -17.63 10.93 -3.52
CA LEU A 63 -16.35 10.95 -4.23
C LEU A 63 -15.91 9.53 -4.55
N ILE A 64 -15.93 9.17 -5.83
CA ILE A 64 -15.45 7.87 -6.32
C ILE A 64 -13.97 7.97 -6.66
N HIS A 65 -13.14 7.11 -6.06
CA HIS A 65 -11.68 7.10 -6.32
C HIS A 65 -11.31 6.73 -7.77
N ARG A 66 -12.01 5.78 -8.39
CA ARG A 66 -11.86 5.26 -9.77
C ARG A 66 -10.55 4.56 -10.14
N ASP A 67 -9.45 4.86 -9.46
CA ASP A 67 -8.13 4.24 -9.70
C ASP A 67 -7.53 3.66 -8.42
N LEU A 68 -8.29 2.87 -7.65
CA LEU A 68 -7.79 2.29 -6.40
C LEU A 68 -6.88 1.08 -6.71
N LYS A 69 -5.58 1.23 -6.49
CA LYS A 69 -4.54 0.21 -6.75
C LYS A 69 -3.33 0.43 -5.85
N SER A 70 -2.48 -0.59 -5.68
CA SER A 70 -1.33 -0.53 -4.76
C SER A 70 -0.30 0.60 -5.02
N PRO A 71 -0.10 1.12 -6.25
CA PRO A 71 0.69 2.34 -6.46
C PRO A 71 0.08 3.60 -5.82
N ASN A 72 -1.25 3.67 -5.70
CA ASN A 72 -1.99 4.80 -5.14
C ASN A 72 -2.27 4.60 -3.64
N ILE A 73 -1.59 3.64 -3.00
CA ILE A 73 -1.60 3.46 -1.55
C ILE A 73 -0.20 3.80 -1.06
N LEU A 74 -0.06 4.83 -0.24
CA LEU A 74 1.20 5.27 0.33
C LEU A 74 1.34 4.72 1.75
N LEU A 75 2.49 4.13 2.07
CA LEU A 75 2.73 3.56 3.40
C LEU A 75 3.28 4.64 4.35
N ALA A 76 2.45 5.10 5.28
CA ALA A 76 2.83 6.14 6.24
C ALA A 76 3.75 5.61 7.35
N SER A 77 3.57 4.36 7.77
CA SER A 77 4.38 3.73 8.83
C SER A 77 4.33 2.21 8.76
N THR A 78 5.39 1.56 9.22
CA THR A 78 5.39 0.11 9.51
C THR A 78 5.16 -0.20 10.99
N VAL A 79 5.06 0.83 11.83
CA VAL A 79 4.87 0.68 13.28
C VAL A 79 3.42 0.37 13.57
N TYR A 80 3.16 -0.77 14.24
CA TYR A 80 1.80 -1.23 14.52
C TYR A 80 0.97 -0.24 15.37
N THR A 81 1.63 0.52 16.24
CA THR A 81 1.00 1.51 17.13
C THR A 81 0.84 2.88 16.49
N ALA A 82 1.26 3.06 15.23
CA ALA A 82 1.02 4.32 14.52
C ALA A 82 -0.48 4.59 14.37
N GLN A 83 -0.84 5.87 14.32
CA GLN A 83 -2.22 6.31 14.09
C GLN A 83 -2.73 5.82 12.73
N GLU A 84 -1.87 5.90 11.71
CA GLU A 84 -2.14 5.42 10.34
C GLU A 84 -0.89 4.72 9.82
N VAL A 85 -1.08 3.61 9.11
CA VAL A 85 0.00 2.87 8.42
C VAL A 85 -0.11 3.02 6.91
N ALA A 86 -1.28 3.38 6.39
CA ALA A 86 -1.51 3.59 4.97
C ALA A 86 -2.40 4.82 4.70
N LYS A 87 -2.10 5.52 3.60
CA LYS A 87 -2.87 6.65 3.09
C LYS A 87 -3.22 6.40 1.63
N VAL A 88 -4.46 6.70 1.24
CA VAL A 88 -4.91 6.60 -0.15
C VAL A 88 -4.57 7.91 -0.89
N SER A 89 -3.93 7.81 -2.06
CA SER A 89 -3.52 8.95 -2.89
C SER A 89 -4.22 8.97 -4.25
N ASP A 90 -4.04 10.06 -5.00
CA ASP A 90 -4.48 10.19 -6.39
C ASP A 90 -5.99 9.99 -6.61
N PHE A 91 -6.80 10.30 -5.59
CA PHE A 91 -8.24 10.40 -5.73
C PHE A 91 -8.61 11.71 -6.46
N GLY A 92 -9.45 11.63 -7.49
CA GLY A 92 -10.11 12.79 -8.09
C GLY A 92 -9.32 13.62 -9.11
N ILE A 93 -8.17 13.17 -9.63
CA ILE A 93 -7.38 13.95 -10.64
C ILE A 93 -7.41 13.34 -12.06
N THR A 94 -8.12 12.23 -12.28
CA THR A 94 -8.38 11.72 -13.64
C THR A 94 -9.58 12.44 -14.26
N ASN A 95 -9.33 13.68 -14.72
CA ASN A 95 -10.21 14.34 -15.67
C ASN A 95 -9.37 15.10 -16.70
N LYS A 96 -9.06 14.44 -17.82
CA LYS A 96 -9.07 15.03 -19.16
C LYS A 96 -9.47 13.96 -20.16
#